data_AF-A0A140K8U1-F1
#
_entry.id   AF-A0A140K8U1-F1
#
_cell.length_a   1.000
_cell.length_b   1.000
_cell.length_c   1.000
_cell.angle_alpha   90.00
_cell.angle_beta   90.00
_cell.angle_gamma   90.00
#
_symmetry.space_group_name_H-M   'P 1'
#
loop_
_entity.id
_entity.type
_entity.pdbx_description
1 polymer ?
#
loop_
_entity_poly.entity_id
_entity_poly.type
_entity_poly.pdbx_seq_one_letter_code
_entity_poly.pdbx_strand_id
1 'polypeptide(L)' 'MELQEIDVFIEKDGQVKIEIRGVKGMSCLDLTKDLEAVLGNQIAAREMTSEAQEVEQELQQEQQWQWG' A
#
# COMPACT_ATOMS: atom_id res chain seq x y z
N MET A 1 12.11 6.89 12.36
CA MET A 1 12.21 6.21 11.05
C MET A 1 11.39 4.96 11.16
N GLU A 2 10.30 4.86 10.43
CA GLU A 2 9.57 3.61 10.30
C GLU A 2 10.18 2.82 9.14
N LEU A 3 10.49 1.56 9.36
CA LEU A 3 11.09 0.68 8.35
C LEU A 3 9.97 0.19 7.44
N GLN A 4 10.11 0.42 6.14
CA GLN A 4 9.18 -0.09 5.13
C GLN A 4 9.81 -1.31 4.47
N GLU A 5 9.08 -2.42 4.49
CA GLU A 5 9.54 -3.69 3.91
C GLU A 5 8.52 -4.19 2.89
N ILE A 6 9.03 -4.70 1.77
CA ILE A 6 8.25 -5.37 0.73
C ILE A 6 8.81 -6.77 0.57
N ASP A 7 8.05 -7.77 0.99
CA ASP A 7 8.37 -9.17 0.78
C ASP A 7 7.68 -9.66 -0.50
N VAL A 8 8.46 -10.26 -1.41
CA VAL A 8 7.96 -10.80 -2.68
C VAL A 8 8.22 -12.30 -2.72
N PHE A 9 7.16 -13.08 -2.80
CA PHE A 9 7.22 -14.54 -2.91
C PHE A 9 6.79 -14.95 -4.31
N ILE A 10 7.65 -15.70 -5.01
CA ILE A 10 7.33 -16.29 -6.31
C ILE A 10 7.13 -17.79 -6.10
N GLU A 11 5.88 -18.22 -6.22
CA GLU A 11 5.47 -19.61 -6.08
C GLU A 11 5.90 -20.44 -7.30
N LYS A 12 5.94 -21.76 -7.15
CA LYS A 12 6.41 -22.66 -8.22
C LYS A 12 5.51 -22.71 -9.46
N ASP A 13 4.27 -22.27 -9.33
CA ASP A 13 3.31 -22.14 -10.41
C ASP A 13 3.35 -20.77 -11.11
N GLY A 14 4.24 -19.88 -10.66
CA GLY A 14 4.37 -18.52 -11.20
C GLY A 14 3.44 -17.50 -10.55
N GLN A 15 2.65 -17.88 -9.53
CA GLN A 15 1.91 -16.92 -8.72
C GLN A 15 2.88 -16.07 -7.90
N VAL A 16 2.63 -14.76 -7.86
CA VAL A 16 3.43 -13.82 -7.09
C VAL A 16 2.61 -13.27 -5.93
N LYS A 17 3.09 -13.44 -4.70
CA LYS A 17 2.51 -12.87 -3.50
C LYS A 17 3.39 -11.71 -3.03
N ILE A 18 2.76 -10.57 -2.76
CA ILE A 18 3.44 -9.36 -2.28
C ILE A 18 2.89 -9.05 -0.89
N GLU A 19 3.77 -8.91 0.10
CA GLU A 19 3.43 -8.45 1.44
C GLU A 19 4.15 -7.13 1.72
N ILE A 20 3.44 -6.16 2.28
CA ILE A 20 3.96 -4.82 2.58
C ILE A 20 3.82 -4.61 4.08
N ARG A 21 4.88 -4.14 4.74
CA ARG A 21 4.90 -3.87 6.18
C ARG A 21 5.48 -2.50 6.48
N GLY A 22 4.96 -1.84 7.51
CA GLY A 22 5.42 -0.52 7.93
C GLY A 22 4.95 0.63 7.04
N VAL A 23 3.95 0.39 6.19
CA VAL A 23 3.31 1.41 5.34
C VAL A 23 1.90 1.66 5.86
N LYS A 24 1.66 2.87 6.34
CA LYS A 24 0.35 3.30 6.84
C LYS A 24 -0.51 3.85 5.71
N GLY A 25 -1.81 3.62 5.84
CA GLY A 25 -2.82 4.13 4.92
C GLY A 25 -2.73 3.57 3.50
N MET A 26 -3.29 4.32 2.55
CA MET A 26 -3.44 3.89 1.16
C MET A 26 -2.14 3.96 0.34
N SER A 27 -1.05 4.49 0.91
CA SER A 27 0.27 4.60 0.27
C SER A 27 0.84 3.22 -0.15
N CYS A 28 0.37 2.14 0.49
CA CYS A 28 0.75 0.77 0.11
C CYS A 28 0.25 0.39 -1.31
N LEU A 29 -0.84 1.01 -1.78
CA LEU A 29 -1.40 0.79 -3.11
C LEU A 29 -0.56 1.45 -4.20
N ASP A 30 -0.03 2.65 -3.93
CA ASP A 30 0.84 3.34 -4.87
C ASP A 30 2.18 2.62 -5.01
N LEU A 31 2.73 2.07 -3.91
CA LEU A 31 3.96 1.29 -3.92
C LEU A 31 3.83 -0.01 -4.73
N THR A 32 2.66 -0.64 -4.72
CA THR A 32 2.44 -1.89 -5.45
C THR A 32 2.03 -1.70 -6.90
N LYS A 33 1.54 -0.51 -7.27
CA LYS A 33 1.00 -0.23 -8.60
C LYS A 33 1.96 -0.53 -9.75
N ASP A 34 3.21 -0.07 -9.64
CA ASP A 34 4.22 -0.31 -10.69
C ASP A 34 4.63 -1.78 -10.74
N LEU A 35 4.66 -2.45 -9.59
CA LEU A 35 4.99 -3.87 -9.49
C LEU A 35 3.87 -4.73 -10.12
N GLU A 36 2.61 -4.42 -9.82
CA GLU A 36 1.44 -5.05 -10.42
C GLU A 36 1.41 -4.85 -11.94
N ALA A 37 1.75 -3.65 -12.44
CA ALA A 37 1.82 -3.36 -13.87
C ALA A 37 2.86 -4.23 -14.59
N VAL A 38 4.04 -4.42 -14.00
CA VAL A 38 5.09 -5.29 -14.54
C VAL A 38 4.69 -6.77 -14.50
N LEU A 39 3.96 -7.18 -13.46
CA LEU A 39 3.44 -8.55 -13.30
C LEU A 39 2.22 -8.86 -14.19
N GLY A 40 1.79 -7.92 -15.04
CA GLY A 40 0.69 -8.12 -15.98
C GLY A 40 -0.68 -7.71 -15.45
N ASN A 41 -0.73 -7.02 -14.31
CA ASN A 41 -1.93 -6.42 -13.72
C ASN A 41 -3.07 -7.43 -13.43
N GLN A 42 -2.70 -8.69 -13.18
CA GLN A 42 -3.62 -9.77 -12.82
C GLN A 42 -3.60 -9.98 -11.31
N ILE A 43 -4.55 -9.34 -10.60
CA ILE A 43 -4.67 -9.46 -9.15
C ILE A 43 -5.65 -10.59 -8.83
N ALA A 44 -5.13 -11.68 -8.27
CA ALA A 44 -5.96 -12.80 -7.82
C ALA A 44 -6.72 -12.50 -6.52
N ALA A 45 -6.06 -11.84 -5.58
CA ALA A 45 -6.64 -11.42 -4.30
C ALA A 45 -5.84 -10.23 -3.72
N ARG A 46 -6.52 -9.40 -2.92
CA ARG A 46 -5.91 -8.32 -2.13
C ARG A 46 -6.51 -8.34 -0.74
N GLU A 47 -5.66 -8.32 0.27
CA GLU A 47 -6.04 -8.24 1.68
C GLU A 47 -5.39 -7.00 2.30
N MET A 48 -6.20 -6.19 2.98
CA MET A 48 -5.73 -4.96 3.63
C MET A 48 -5.40 -5.27 5.09
N THR A 49 -4.18 -4.94 5.52
CA THR A 49 -3.77 -5.02 6.93
C THR A 49 -4.34 -3.84 7.71
N SER A 50 -4.33 -3.93 9.05
CA SER A 50 -4.75 -2.82 9.92
C SER A 50 -3.95 -1.53 9.64
N GLU A 51 -2.66 -1.65 9.30
CA GLU A 51 -1.79 -0.53 8.92
C GLU A 51 -2.31 0.20 7.67
N ALA A 52 -2.79 -0.53 6.68
CA ALA A 52 -3.36 0.05 5.46
C ALA A 52 -4.71 0.76 5.72
N GLN A 53 -5.36 0.47 6.85
CA GLN A 53 -6.59 1.14 7.31
C GLN A 53 -6.30 2.34 8.21
N GLU A 54 -5.05 2.53 8.66
CA GLU A 54 -4.64 3.73 9.37
C GLU A 54 -4.66 4.92 8.40
N VAL A 55 -5.78 5.63 8.37
CA VAL A 55 -5.93 6.84 7.55
C VAL A 55 -4.98 7.91 8.10
N GLU A 56 -4.01 8.30 7.27
CA GLU A 56 -3.13 9.45 7.52
C GLU A 56 -4.02 10.70 7.63
N GLN A 57 -4.21 11.23 8.85
CA GLN A 57 -5.10 12.37 9.15
C GLN A 57 -4.56 13.72 8.66
N GLU A 58 -3.70 13.74 7.63
CA GLU A 58 -2.95 14.94 7.25
C GLU A 58 -3.74 15.91 6.34
N LEU A 59 -4.91 15.54 5.80
CA LEU A 59 -5.64 16.37 4.83
C LEU A 59 -6.78 17.24 5.41
N GLN A 60 -7.01 17.26 6.73
CA GLN A 60 -8.12 18.02 7.32
C GLN A 60 -7.73 19.35 7.98
N GLN A 61 -6.45 19.60 8.28
CA GLN A 61 -6.07 20.85 8.96
C GLN A 61 -6.02 22.05 8.00
N GLU A 62 -5.62 21.90 6.74
CA GLU A 62 -5.41 23.05 5.84
C GLU A 62 -6.69 23.77 5.41
N GLN A 63 -7.84 23.10 5.42
CA GLN A 63 -9.13 23.73 5.06
C GLN A 63 -9.75 24.54 6.20
N GLN A 64 -9.30 24.33 7.45
CA GLN A 64 -9.86 25.02 8.62
C GLN A 64 -9.26 26.42 8.84
N TRP A 65 -8.09 26.72 8.27
CA TRP A 65 -7.42 28.02 8.38
C TRP A 65 -7.82 29.02 7.29
N GLN A 66 -8.65 28.60 6.31
CA GLN A 66 -9.08 29.48 5.21
C GLN A 66 -10.38 30.25 5.53
N TRP A 67 -10.96 30.06 6.73
CA TRP A 67 -12.21 30.68 7.18
C TRP A 67 -12.16 31.14 8.66
N GLY A 68 -10.98 31.57 9.13
CA GLY A 68 -10.78 32.16 10.46
C GLY A 68 -10.20 33.57 10.39
#